data_AF-A0A4S4BEA6-F1
#
_entry.id   AF-A0A4S4BEA6-F1
#
_cell.length_a   1.000
_cell.length_b   1.000
_cell.length_c   1.000
_cell.angle_alpha   90.00
_cell.angle_beta   90.00
_cell.angle_gamma   90.00
#
_symmetry.space_group_name_H-M   'P 1'
#
loop_
_entity.id
_entity.type
_entity.pdbx_description
1 polymer ?
#
loop_
_entity_poly.entity_id
_entity_poly.type
_entity_poly.pdbx_seq_one_letter_code
_entity_poly.pdbx_strand_id
1 'polypeptide(L)' 'MLPGMVLWVVVVFIVLSATLILALTYGPMKAAANVRVIRSIAGVQYAAAAVLAGARIAGIA' A
#
# COMPACT_ATOMS: atom_id res chain seq x y z
N MET A 1 -8.43 0.26 -21.62
CA MET A 1 -8.13 1.08 -20.41
C MET A 1 -7.03 2.05 -20.78
N LEU A 2 -7.20 3.35 -20.54
CA LEU A 2 -6.14 4.34 -20.78
C LEU A 2 -4.92 4.02 -19.87
N PRO A 3 -3.68 4.23 -20.30
CA PRO A 3 -2.48 3.90 -19.52
C PRO A 3 -2.49 4.51 -18.10
N GLY A 4 -3.04 5.72 -17.97
CA GLY A 4 -3.22 6.37 -16.67
C GLY A 4 -4.20 5.68 -15.71
N MET A 5 -5.21 4.96 -16.22
CA MET A 5 -6.16 4.22 -15.36
C MET A 5 -5.50 3.00 -14.72
N VAL A 6 -4.57 2.34 -15.40
CA VAL A 6 -3.87 1.16 -14.88
C VAL A 6 -3.05 1.53 -13.64
N LEU A 7 -2.36 2.67 -13.67
CA LEU A 7 -1.59 3.15 -12.53
C LEU A 7 -2.48 3.42 -11.30
N TRP A 8 -3.65 4.04 -11.49
CA TRP A 8 -4.59 4.27 -10.39
C TRP A 8 -5.13 2.97 -9.80
N VAL A 9 -5.38 1.96 -10.64
CA VAL A 9 -5.76 0.61 -10.16
C VAL A 9 -4.64 0.00 -9.31
N VAL A 10 -3.38 0.14 -9.73
CA VAL A 10 -2.22 -0.34 -8.96
C VAL A 10 -2.11 0.40 -7.62
N VAL A 11 -2.26 1.72 -7.59
CA VAL A 11 -2.25 2.53 -6.36
C VAL A 11 -3.33 2.04 -5.39
N VAL A 12 -4.57 1.90 -5.87
CA VAL A 12 -5.70 1.41 -5.04
C VAL A 12 -5.42 0.01 -4.52
N PHE A 13 -4.91 -0.88 -5.37
CA PHE A 13 -4.56 -2.25 -4.97
C PHE A 13 -3.51 -2.27 -3.86
N ILE A 14 -2.44 -1.49 -3.98
CA ILE A 14 -1.39 -1.38 -2.95
C ILE A 14 -1.98 -0.86 -1.63
N VAL A 15 -2.79 0.20 -1.69
CA VAL A 15 -3.43 0.79 -0.51
C VAL A 15 -4.34 -0.22 0.19
N LEU A 16 -5.19 -0.92 -0.56
CA LEU A 16 -6.09 -1.94 0.01
C LEU A 16 -5.31 -3.11 0.61
N SER A 17 -4.27 -3.59 -0.07
CA SER A 17 -3.37 -4.64 0.42
C SER A 17 -2.71 -4.24 1.75
N ALA A 18 -2.10 -3.05 1.80
CA ALA A 18 -1.47 -2.53 3.00
C ALA A 18 -2.47 -2.38 4.15
N THR A 19 -3.69 -1.91 3.85
CA THR A 19 -4.78 -1.76 4.82
C THR A 19 -5.19 -3.11 5.40
N LEU A 20 -5.36 -4.13 4.55
CA LEU A 20 -5.71 -5.48 4.99
C LEU A 20 -4.63 -6.08 5.89
N ILE A 21 -3.35 -5.94 5.49
CA ILE A 21 -2.22 -6.41 6.30
C ILE A 21 -2.22 -5.72 7.66
N LEU A 22 -2.39 -4.38 7.71
CA LEU A 22 -2.47 -3.66 8.98
C LEU A 22 -3.65 -4.14 9.82
N ALA A 23 -4.86 -4.25 9.23
CA ALA A 23 -6.05 -4.73 9.93
C ALA A 23 -5.81 -6.12 10.56
N LEU A 24 -5.19 -7.04 9.82
CA LEU A 24 -4.82 -8.36 10.33
C LEU A 24 -3.81 -8.27 11.49
N THR A 25 -2.80 -7.39 11.38
CA THR A 25 -1.81 -7.19 12.45
C THR A 25 -2.36 -6.50 13.70
N TYR A 26 -3.48 -5.77 13.61
CA TYR A 26 -4.14 -5.18 14.77
C TYR A 26 -5.20 -6.11 15.38
N GLY A 27 -5.80 -7.00 14.58
CA GLY A 27 -6.76 -7.99 15.04
C GLY A 27 -6.12 -9.36 15.28
N PRO A 28 -6.38 -10.36 14.40
CA PRO A 28 -6.08 -11.77 14.65
C PRO A 28 -4.58 -12.09 14.77
N MET A 29 -3.71 -11.32 14.10
CA MET A 29 -2.26 -11.59 14.05
C MET A 29 -1.45 -10.71 15.01
N LYS A 30 -2.11 -10.01 15.95
CA LYS A 30 -1.43 -9.06 16.84
C LYS A 30 -0.34 -9.67 17.74
N ALA A 31 -0.43 -10.97 18.01
CA ALA A 31 0.52 -11.72 18.84
C ALA A 31 1.62 -12.44 18.04
N ALA A 32 1.64 -12.29 16.71
CA ALA A 32 2.69 -12.90 15.88
C ALA A 32 4.06 -12.28 16.23
N ALA A 33 5.09 -13.12 16.34
CA ALA A 33 6.46 -12.68 16.70
C ALA A 33 6.99 -11.55 15.80
N ASN A 34 6.57 -11.55 14.53
CA ASN A 34 7.05 -10.61 13.52
C ASN A 34 6.06 -9.46 13.23
N VAL A 35 5.06 -9.23 14.09
CA VAL A 35 3.99 -8.24 13.85
C VAL A 35 4.54 -6.83 13.55
N ARG A 36 5.62 -6.42 14.24
CA ARG A 36 6.25 -5.11 14.03
C ARG A 36 6.89 -4.99 12.64
N VAL A 37 7.54 -6.06 12.18
CA VAL A 37 8.14 -6.13 10.84
C VAL A 37 7.04 -6.06 9.78
N ILE A 38 5.96 -6.84 9.94
CA ILE A 38 4.83 -6.85 9.00
C ILE A 38 4.18 -5.46 8.90
N ARG A 39 3.99 -4.77 10.03
CA ARG A 39 3.48 -3.39 10.05
C ARG A 39 4.41 -2.41 9.33
N SER A 40 5.73 -2.55 9.50
CA SER A 40 6.70 -1.70 8.79
C SER A 40 6.64 -1.91 7.27
N ILE A 41 6.48 -3.15 6.81
CA ILE A 41 6.31 -3.48 5.39
C ILE A 41 5.02 -2.86 4.83
N ALA A 42 3.91 -2.91 5.59
CA ALA A 42 2.68 -2.23 5.19
C ALA A 42 2.87 -0.70 5.12
N GLY A 43 3.64 -0.10 6.04
CA GLY A 43 4.02 1.30 5.98
C GLY A 43 4.78 1.66 4.69
N VAL A 44 5.72 0.83 4.26
CA VAL A 44 6.45 1.00 3.00
C VAL A 44 5.50 0.92 1.79
N GLN A 45 4.50 0.04 1.83
CA GLN A 45 3.49 -0.04 0.75
C GLN A 45 2.70 1.26 0.61
N TYR A 46 2.29 1.90 1.71
CA TYR A 46 1.67 3.23 1.63
C TYR A 46 2.61 4.29 1.06
N ALA A 47 3.88 4.28 1.45
CA ALA A 47 4.87 5.20 0.90
C ALA A 47 5.03 5.00 -0.62
N ALA A 48 5.10 3.75 -1.09
CA ALA A 48 5.17 3.42 -2.51
C ALA A 48 3.92 3.89 -3.27
N ALA A 49 2.72 3.66 -2.71
CA ALA A 49 1.47 4.15 -3.29
C ALA A 49 1.44 5.69 -3.39
N ALA A 50 1.93 6.38 -2.36
CA ALA A 50 2.02 7.84 -2.35
C ALA A 50 3.01 8.37 -3.40
N VAL A 51 4.17 7.71 -3.58
CA VAL A 51 5.14 8.06 -4.63
C VAL A 51 4.54 7.85 -6.01
N LEU A 52 3.87 6.72 -6.26
CA LEU A 52 3.24 6.43 -7.55
C LEU A 52 2.12 7.42 -7.87
N ALA A 53 1.24 7.68 -6.91
CA ALA A 53 0.18 8.67 -7.07
C ALA A 53 0.75 10.08 -7.28
N GLY A 54 1.78 10.45 -6.51
CA GLY A 54 2.48 11.73 -6.63
C GLY A 54 3.14 11.91 -7.99
N ALA A 55 3.87 10.89 -8.48
CA ALA A 55 4.48 10.90 -9.80
C ALA A 55 3.44 11.09 -10.91
N ARG A 56 2.27 10.46 -10.77
CA ARG A 56 1.15 10.61 -11.71
C ARG A 56 0.56 12.01 -11.71
N ILE A 57 0.32 12.57 -10.53
CA ILE A 57 -0.23 13.91 -10.35
C ILE A 57 0.76 14.96 -10.87
N ALA A 58 2.06 14.75 -10.69
CA ALA A 58 3.12 15.59 -11.21
C ALA A 58 3.37 15.43 -12.73
N GLY A 59 2.69 14.50 -13.41
CA GLY A 59 2.86 14.25 -14.84
C GLY A 59 4.16 13.57 -15.24
N ILE A 60 4.89 12.98 -14.27
CA ILE A 60 6.14 12.23 -14.50
C ILE A 60 5.84 10.81 -14.99
N ALA A 61 4.67 10.29 -14.63
CA ALA A 61 4.14 8.98 -15.00
C ALA A 61 2.70 9.05 -15.53
#